data_AF-A0A7X7ZU48-F1
#
_entry.id   AF-A0A7X7ZU48-F1
#
_cell.length_a   1.000
_cell.length_b   1.000
_cell.length_c   1.000
_cell.angle_alpha   90.00
_cell.angle_beta   90.00
_cell.angle_gamma   90.00
#
_symmetry.space_group_name_H-M   'P 1'
#
loop_
_entity.id
_entity.type
_entity.pdbx_description
1 polymer ?
#
loop_
_entity_poly.entity_id
_entity_poly.type
_entity_poly.pdbx_seq_one_letter_code
_entity_poly.pdbx_strand_id
1 'polypeptide(L)' 'MPKETVRKYRCASCGRTFEYEGKPEKCPDCRCRILILLEGESIRQPSSGSGCASSG' A
#
# COMPACT_ATOMS: atom_id res chain seq x y z
N MET A 1 20.19 -5.15 6.50
CA MET A 1 19.01 -5.08 7.41
C MET A 1 17.86 -4.51 6.58
N PRO A 2 16.95 -5.32 6.03
CA PRO A 2 15.83 -4.77 5.28
C PRO A 2 15.00 -3.94 6.25
N LYS A 3 14.91 -2.63 6.01
CA LYS A 3 14.12 -1.71 6.81
C LYS A 3 12.68 -2.22 6.81
N GLU A 4 12.16 -2.57 7.99
CA GLU A 4 10.75 -2.86 8.21
C GLU A 4 9.94 -1.71 7.59
N THR A 5 9.22 -2.00 6.50
CA THR A 5 8.43 -0.97 5.80
C THR A 5 7.12 -0.81 6.53
N VAL A 6 7.18 -0.14 7.68
CA VAL A 6 5.99 0.33 8.39
C VAL A 6 5.24 1.27 7.46
N ARG A 7 3.97 0.95 7.18
CA ARG A 7 3.11 1.72 6.29
C ARG A 7 1.97 2.33 7.07
N LYS A 8 1.55 3.53 6.68
CA LYS A 8 0.49 4.26 7.35
C LYS A 8 -0.79 4.13 6.56
N TYR A 9 -1.85 3.68 7.22
CA TYR A 9 -3.16 3.47 6.64
C TYR A 9 -4.21 4.34 7.33
N ARG A 10 -5.21 4.78 6.56
CA ARG A 10 -6.40 5.48 7.05
C ARG A 10 -7.64 4.69 6.68
N CYS A 11 -8.50 4.42 7.65
CA CYS A 11 -9.80 3.83 7.38
C CYS A 11 -10.73 4.86 6.72
N ALA A 12 -11.30 4.53 5.56
CA ALA A 12 -12.27 5.39 4.90
C ALA A 12 -13.64 5.39 5.60
N SER A 13 -13.93 4.36 6.41
CA SER A 13 -15.23 4.23 7.10
C SER A 13 -15.29 5.02 8.41
N CYS A 14 -14.27 4.92 9.27
CA CYS A 14 -14.24 5.63 10.56
C CYS A 14 -13.23 6.78 10.61
N GLY A 15 -12.38 6.93 9.60
CA GLY A 15 -11.36 7.98 9.54
C GLY A 15 -10.09 7.71 10.36
N ARG A 16 -10.03 6.60 11.13
CA ARG A 16 -8.88 6.23 11.98
C ARG A 16 -7.61 6.02 11.16
N THR A 17 -6.52 6.63 11.60
CA THR A 17 -5.17 6.47 11.02
C THR A 17 -4.33 5.56 11.92
N PHE A 18 -3.62 4.60 11.34
CA PHE A 18 -2.75 3.67 12.07
C PHE A 18 -1.59 3.18 11.21
N GLU A 19 -0.52 2.75 11.87
CA GLU A 19 0.67 2.18 11.22
C GLU A 19 0.58 0.65 11.24
N TYR A 20 1.01 0.02 10.16
CA TYR A 20 0.96 -1.42 9.99
C TYR A 20 2.11 -1.90 9.10
N GLU A 21 2.80 -2.95 9.53
CA GLU A 21 3.79 -3.61 8.69
C GLU A 21 3.10 -4.46 7.62
N GLY A 22 3.35 -4.12 6.36
CA GLY A 22 2.73 -4.81 5.23
C GLY A 22 1.32 -4.30 4.91
N LYS A 23 0.38 -5.21 4.65
CA LYS A 23 -0.99 -4.90 4.21
C LYS A 23 -2.01 -5.37 5.26
N PRO A 24 -2.68 -4.44 5.97
CA PRO A 24 -3.74 -4.79 6.90
C PRO A 24 -4.99 -5.29 6.14
N GLU A 25 -5.65 -6.31 6.68
CA GLU A 25 -6.92 -6.83 6.12
C GLU A 25 -8.15 -6.01 6.56
N LYS A 26 -8.10 -5.40 7.74
CA LYS A 26 -9.23 -4.68 8.36
C LYS A 26 -8.76 -3.59 9.31
N CYS A 27 -9.61 -2.58 9.50
CA CYS A 27 -9.39 -1.54 10.50
C CYS A 27 -9.44 -2.14 11.92
N PRO A 28 -8.50 -1.80 12.83
CA PRO A 28 -8.54 -2.29 14.21
C PRO A 28 -9.73 -1.73 15.02
N ASP A 29 -10.31 -0.61 14.57
CA ASP A 29 -11.35 0.13 15.28
C ASP A 29 -12.76 -0.31 14.84
N CYS A 30 -13.10 -0.11 13.56
CA CYS A 30 -14.42 -0.44 13.00
C CYS A 30 -14.48 -1.79 12.25
N ARG A 31 -13.36 -2.49 12.08
CA ARG A 31 -13.24 -3.75 11.31
C ARG A 31 -13.61 -3.66 9.82
N CYS A 32 -13.82 -2.47 9.28
CA CYS A 32 -14.03 -2.27 7.84
C CYS A 32 -12.78 -2.62 7.03
N ARG A 33 -13.00 -3.07 5.78
CA ARG A 33 -11.92 -3.46 4.84
C ARG A 33 -11.46 -2.33 3.92
N ILE A 34 -12.09 -1.17 4.00
CA ILE A 34 -11.81 0.00 3.15
C ILE A 34 -10.70 0.83 3.81
N LEU A 35 -9.45 0.50 3.46
CA LEU A 35 -8.23 1.11 4.01
C LEU A 35 -7.46 1.82 2.89
N ILE A 36 -7.11 3.08 3.14
CA ILE A 36 -6.38 3.96 2.23
C ILE A 36 -4.94 4.03 2.72
N LEU A 37 -3.98 3.66 1.87
CA LEU A 37 -2.56 3.84 2.17
C LEU A 37 -2.21 5.32 2.07
N LEU A 38 -1.72 5.91 3.17
CA LEU A 38 -1.27 7.29 3.24
C LEU A 38 0.23 7.42 3.00
N GLU A 39 1.04 6.58 3.65
CA GLU A 39 2.50 6.62 3.59
C GLU A 39 3.08 5.21 3.55
N GLY A 40 4.20 5.07 2.83
CA GLY A 40 4.85 3.79 2.57
C GLY A 40 4.71 3.44 1.10
N GLU A 41 5.84 3.38 0.41
CA GLU A 41 5.89 3.12 -1.02
C GLU A 41 5.20 1.77 -1.30
N SER A 42 4.16 1.79 -2.16
CA SER A 42 3.82 0.57 -2.88
C SER A 42 5.07 0.28 -3.68
N ILE A 43 5.85 -0.73 -3.27
CA ILE A 43 6.96 -1.23 -4.06
C ILE A 43 6.32 -1.74 -5.36
N ARG A 44 6.12 -0.82 -6.31
CA ARG A 44 5.98 -1.11 -7.71
C ARG A 44 7.36 -1.64 -8.04
N GLN A 45 7.53 -2.95 -7.93
CA GLN A 45 8.62 -3.58 -8.63
C GLN A 45 8.50 -3.12 -10.08
N PRO A 46 9.53 -2.49 -10.68
CA PRO A 46 9.58 -2.36 -12.13
C PRO A 46 9.86 -3.77 -12.67
N SER A 47 8.83 -4.60 -12.73
CA SER A 47 8.93 -5.92 -13.33
C SER A 47 8.00 -5.98 -14.53
N SER A 48 8.67 -5.96 -15.68
CA SER A 48 8.24 -6.49 -16.98
C SER A 48 7.37 -5.60 -17.89
N GLY A 49 8.00 -5.16 -18.98
CA GLY A 49 7.61 -5.66 -20.29
C GLY A 49 6.37 -5.05 -20.92
N SER A 50 6.56 -3.95 -21.64
CA SER A 50 5.77 -3.67 -22.84
C SER A 50 6.73 -3.19 -23.91
N GLY A 51 7.23 -4.14 -24.69
CA GLY A 51 7.82 -3.84 -25.97
C GLY A 51 6.80 -3.14 -26.83
N CYS A 52 7.13 -1.94 -27.30
CA CYS A 52 6.67 -1.47 -28.59
C CYS A 52 7.92 -1.29 -29.44
N ALA A 53 7.97 -2.02 -30.55
CA ALA A 53 8.94 -1.81 -31.59
C ALA A 53 8.89 -0.35 -32.04
N SER A 54 10.03 0.33 -32.05
CA SER A 54 10.22 1.50 -32.90
C SER A 54 11.34 1.12 -33.87
N SER A 55 10.93 0.55 -35.00
CA SER A 55 11.75 0.60 -36.21
C SER A 55 11.76 2.06 -36.67
N GLY A 56 12.95 2.64 -36.76
CA GLY A 56 13.23 3.96 -37.31
C GLY A 56 14.67 4.01 -37.77
#